data_AF-A0A1F6P0G6-F1
#
_entry.id   AF-A0A1F6P0G6-F1
#
_cell.length_a   1.000
_cell.length_b   1.000
_cell.length_c   1.000
_cell.angle_alpha   90.00
_cell.angle_beta   90.00
_cell.angle_gamma   90.00
#
_symmetry.space_group_name_H-M   'P 1'
#
loop_
_entity.id
_entity.type
_entity.pdbx_description
1 polymer ?
#
loop_
_entity_poly.entity_id
_entity_poly.type
_entity_poly.pdbx_seq_one_letter_code
_entity_poly.pdbx_strand_id
1 'polypeptide(L)'
;MDIIQSFKKKHPDLFDYMEAKEVHPHDYLMARTFLRLIPKSVTPNQITLFRVLATPLVFFLILNGNYKMGGFVFLAVAFTDALDGSLARTKNMVTKFGMMFDPLADKLLIGTMVLLLVFEYFNPFLGLMILSLEIAFILIGFVSSYTFKTIRMANVWGKIKMLLQVTAVCVTLLAIFLSSPELLNLAAWIFGLAIGFAVVSLFAHGI
;
A
#
# COMPACT_ATOMS: atom_id res chain seq x y z
N MET A 1 -20.38 5.94 -13.20
CA MET A 1 -19.48 5.64 -14.34
C MET A 1 -19.07 6.93 -15.08
N ASP A 2 -19.96 7.93 -15.19
CA ASP A 2 -19.76 9.14 -15.99
C ASP A 2 -18.66 10.10 -15.50
N ILE A 3 -18.44 10.18 -14.18
CA ILE A 3 -17.42 11.07 -13.60
C ILE A 3 -16.01 10.64 -14.03
N ILE A 4 -15.73 9.33 -14.02
CA ILE A 4 -14.41 8.78 -14.40
C ILE A 4 -14.18 8.95 -15.90
N GLN A 5 -15.20 8.72 -16.73
CA GLN A 5 -15.08 8.92 -18.17
C GLN A 5 -14.88 10.39 -18.52
N SER A 6 -15.59 11.29 -17.85
CA SER A 6 -15.40 12.74 -17.99
C SER A 6 -14.00 13.18 -17.57
N PHE A 7 -13.48 12.66 -16.46
CA PHE A 7 -12.12 12.95 -15.99
C PHE A 7 -11.05 12.43 -16.97
N LYS A 8 -11.19 11.19 -17.45
CA LYS A 8 -10.29 10.59 -18.45
C LYS A 8 -10.28 11.39 -19.75
N LYS A 9 -11.43 11.91 -20.18
CA LYS A 9 -11.53 12.76 -21.38
C LYS A 9 -10.82 14.11 -21.18
N LYS A 10 -10.80 14.64 -19.97
CA LYS A 10 -10.16 15.92 -19.62
C LYS A 10 -8.65 15.80 -19.39
N HIS A 11 -8.17 14.64 -18.94
CA HIS A 11 -6.76 14.35 -18.65
C HIS A 11 -6.30 13.01 -19.25
N PRO A 12 -6.26 12.89 -20.59
CA PRO A 12 -5.94 11.63 -21.27
C PRO A 12 -4.50 11.16 -20.98
N ASP A 13 -3.56 12.10 -20.83
CA ASP A 13 -2.14 11.85 -20.60
C ASP A 13 -1.82 11.11 -19.29
N LEU A 14 -2.78 11.10 -18.36
CA LEU A 14 -2.66 10.36 -17.10
C LEU A 14 -2.91 8.85 -17.28
N PHE A 15 -3.64 8.46 -18.33
CA PHE A 15 -4.09 7.09 -18.56
C PHE A 15 -3.35 6.40 -19.71
N ASP A 16 -2.41 7.08 -20.36
CA ASP A 16 -1.56 6.48 -21.38
C ASP A 16 -0.62 5.43 -20.77
N TYR A 17 -0.52 4.28 -21.43
CA TYR A 17 0.37 3.21 -21.03
C TYR A 17 1.81 3.54 -21.38
N MET A 18 2.70 3.28 -20.43
CA MET A 18 4.14 3.44 -20.56
C MET A 18 4.82 2.10 -20.28
N GLU A 19 5.98 1.89 -20.91
CA GLU A 19 6.82 0.74 -20.61
C GLU A 19 7.38 0.82 -19.19
N ALA A 20 7.53 -0.34 -18.57
CA ALA A 20 8.13 -0.44 -17.25
C ALA A 20 9.65 -0.19 -17.35
N LYS A 21 10.18 0.72 -16.53
CA LYS A 21 11.62 0.98 -16.47
C LYS A 21 12.41 -0.22 -15.93
N GLU A 22 11.82 -0.96 -14.99
CA GLU A 22 12.42 -2.15 -14.39
C GLU A 22 11.33 -3.16 -14.05
N VAL A 23 11.63 -4.45 -14.24
CA VAL A 23 10.79 -5.58 -13.84
C VAL A 23 11.55 -6.39 -12.79
N HIS A 24 10.94 -6.61 -11.64
CA HIS A 24 11.59 -7.26 -10.51
C HIS A 24 11.47 -8.79 -10.59
N PRO A 25 12.36 -9.56 -9.92
CA PRO A 25 12.30 -11.03 -9.94
C PRO A 25 10.96 -11.61 -9.48
N HIS A 26 10.33 -11.00 -8.47
CA HIS A 26 9.01 -11.43 -7.98
C HIS A 26 7.89 -11.19 -9.00
N ASP A 27 8.04 -10.22 -9.91
CA ASP A 27 7.05 -9.97 -10.96
C ASP A 27 6.96 -11.14 -11.94
N TYR A 28 8.09 -11.76 -12.27
CA TYR A 28 8.12 -12.96 -13.11
C TYR A 28 7.45 -14.15 -12.43
N LEU A 29 7.64 -14.30 -11.11
CA LEU A 29 6.96 -15.32 -10.33
C LEU A 29 5.44 -15.09 -10.36
N MET A 30 5.00 -13.86 -10.07
CA MET A 30 3.58 -13.47 -10.13
C MET A 30 2.99 -13.70 -11.52
N ALA A 31 3.73 -13.35 -12.58
CA ALA A 31 3.32 -13.57 -13.96
C ALA A 31 3.07 -15.05 -14.27
N ARG A 32 3.91 -15.93 -13.73
CA ARG A 32 3.82 -17.37 -13.95
C ARG A 32 2.72 -18.04 -13.15
N THR A 33 2.37 -17.50 -11.97
CA THR A 33 1.39 -18.09 -11.05
C THR A 33 0.04 -17.37 -11.10
N PHE A 34 -0.06 -16.21 -10.45
CA PHE A 34 -1.32 -15.52 -10.19
C PHE A 34 -1.84 -14.71 -11.38
N LEU A 35 -0.97 -14.01 -12.12
CA LEU A 35 -1.42 -13.13 -13.22
C LEU A 35 -2.00 -13.92 -14.39
N ARG A 36 -1.71 -15.23 -14.50
CA ARG A 36 -2.31 -16.12 -15.50
C ARG A 36 -3.81 -16.35 -15.24
N LEU A 37 -4.25 -16.24 -13.99
CA LEU A 37 -5.64 -16.40 -13.59
C LEU A 37 -6.45 -15.12 -13.82
N ILE A 38 -5.79 -13.97 -13.90
CA ILE A 38 -6.43 -12.67 -14.08
C ILE A 38 -6.88 -12.51 -15.54
N PRO A 39 -8.17 -12.22 -15.80
CA PRO A 39 -8.67 -11.97 -17.15
C PRO A 39 -7.92 -10.82 -17.83
N LYS A 40 -7.73 -10.90 -19.15
CA LYS A 40 -7.05 -9.85 -19.93
C LYS A 40 -7.75 -8.49 -19.88
N SER A 41 -9.03 -8.46 -19.50
CA SER A 41 -9.83 -7.23 -19.35
C SER A 41 -9.54 -6.46 -18.06
N VAL A 42 -8.86 -7.07 -17.07
CA VAL A 42 -8.55 -6.41 -15.80
C VAL A 42 -7.28 -5.60 -15.94
N THR A 43 -7.36 -4.33 -15.60
CA THR A 43 -6.25 -3.37 -15.61
C THR A 43 -5.69 -3.16 -14.19
N PRO A 44 -4.41 -2.77 -14.05
CA PRO A 44 -3.82 -2.44 -12.75
C PRO A 44 -4.65 -1.41 -11.97
N ASN A 45 -5.05 -0.31 -12.62
CA ASN A 45 -5.83 0.75 -11.98
C ASN A 45 -7.20 0.28 -11.43
N GLN A 46 -7.81 -0.75 -12.04
CA GLN A 46 -9.06 -1.33 -11.51
C GLN A 46 -8.80 -2.12 -10.22
N ILE A 47 -7.65 -2.77 -10.10
CA ILE A 47 -7.25 -3.49 -8.89
C ILE A 47 -6.94 -2.47 -7.77
N THR A 48 -6.25 -1.36 -8.09
CA THR A 48 -6.06 -0.25 -7.13
C THR A 48 -7.39 0.31 -6.66
N LEU A 49 -8.33 0.57 -7.59
CA LEU A 49 -9.65 1.08 -7.24
C LEU A 49 -10.43 0.09 -6.36
N PHE A 50 -10.35 -1.20 -6.68
CA PHE A 50 -10.91 -2.25 -5.84
C PHE A 50 -10.32 -2.20 -4.43
N ARG A 51 -9.00 -2.03 -4.27
CA ARG A 51 -8.35 -1.88 -2.96
C ARG A 51 -8.94 -0.71 -2.18
N VAL A 52 -9.03 0.47 -2.80
CA VAL A 52 -9.61 1.66 -2.16
C VAL A 52 -11.04 1.41 -1.69
N LEU A 53 -11.86 0.72 -2.48
CA LEU A 53 -13.25 0.40 -2.12
C LEU A 53 -13.35 -0.73 -1.07
N ALA A 54 -12.40 -1.65 -1.04
CA ALA A 54 -12.35 -2.75 -0.08
C ALA A 54 -11.78 -2.31 1.29
N THR A 55 -10.93 -1.29 1.34
CA THR A 55 -10.35 -0.78 2.59
C THR A 55 -11.41 -0.38 3.65
N PRO A 56 -12.49 0.35 3.32
CA PRO A 56 -13.59 0.61 4.27
C PRO A 56 -14.24 -0.65 4.84
N LEU A 57 -14.35 -1.72 4.05
CA LEU A 57 -14.86 -3.01 4.53
C LEU A 57 -13.91 -3.63 5.54
N VAL A 58 -12.60 -3.61 5.27
CA VAL A 58 -11.57 -4.06 6.23
C VAL A 58 -11.68 -3.26 7.53
N PHE A 59 -11.73 -1.93 7.42
CA PHE A 59 -11.90 -1.03 8.57
C PHE A 59 -13.14 -1.39 9.39
N PHE A 60 -14.30 -1.57 8.76
CA PHE A 60 -15.54 -1.91 9.45
C PHE A 60 -15.47 -3.28 10.15
N LEU A 61 -14.88 -4.30 9.52
CA LEU A 61 -14.73 -5.62 10.13
C LEU A 61 -13.86 -5.58 11.38
N ILE A 62 -12.73 -4.86 11.32
CA ILE A 62 -11.81 -4.71 12.45
C ILE A 62 -12.43 -3.85 13.56
N LEU A 63 -13.10 -2.74 13.22
CA LEU A 63 -13.76 -1.86 14.19
C LEU A 63 -14.83 -2.60 15.01
N ASN A 64 -15.57 -3.53 14.41
CA ASN A 64 -16.56 -4.35 15.11
C ASN A 64 -15.95 -5.55 15.86
N GLY A 65 -14.62 -5.63 15.97
CA GLY A 65 -13.92 -6.71 16.67
C GLY A 65 -13.89 -8.04 15.91
N ASN A 66 -14.29 -8.09 14.64
CA ASN A 66 -14.19 -9.30 13.82
C ASN A 66 -12.79 -9.45 13.22
N TYR A 67 -11.78 -9.59 14.09
CA TYR A 67 -10.37 -9.66 13.71
C TYR A 67 -10.04 -10.86 12.80
N LYS A 68 -10.78 -11.96 12.92
CA LYS A 68 -10.61 -13.15 12.07
C LYS A 68 -10.94 -12.81 10.61
N MET A 69 -12.18 -12.41 10.36
CA MET A 69 -12.63 -12.09 9.00
C MET A 69 -11.91 -10.85 8.48
N GLY A 70 -11.78 -9.80 9.31
CA GLY A 70 -11.07 -8.58 8.97
C GLY A 70 -9.62 -8.83 8.60
N GLY A 71 -8.92 -9.73 9.30
CA GLY A 71 -7.54 -10.10 8.98
C GLY A 71 -7.41 -10.88 7.67
N PHE A 72 -8.33 -11.81 7.38
CA PHE A 72 -8.36 -12.50 6.08
C PHE A 72 -8.61 -11.53 4.93
N VAL A 73 -9.59 -10.63 5.08
CA VAL A 73 -9.89 -9.62 4.06
C VAL A 73 -8.73 -8.63 3.93
N PHE A 74 -8.12 -8.19 5.03
CA PHE A 74 -6.91 -7.36 5.02
C PHE A 74 -5.80 -8.01 4.20
N LEU A 75 -5.48 -9.29 4.45
CA LEU A 75 -4.42 -9.98 3.74
C LEU A 75 -4.73 -10.10 2.25
N ALA A 76 -5.98 -10.42 1.88
CA ALA A 76 -6.40 -10.48 0.49
C ALA A 76 -6.29 -9.11 -0.20
N VAL A 77 -6.71 -8.03 0.47
CA VAL A 77 -6.66 -6.66 -0.04
C VAL A 77 -5.21 -6.16 -0.14
N ALA A 78 -4.36 -6.40 0.86
CA ALA A 78 -2.93 -6.08 0.83
C ALA A 78 -2.21 -6.85 -0.27
N PHE A 79 -2.57 -8.11 -0.52
CA PHE A 79 -1.99 -8.91 -1.60
C PHE A 79 -2.29 -8.33 -2.99
N THR A 80 -3.40 -7.61 -3.15
CA THR A 80 -3.72 -6.96 -4.44
C THR A 80 -2.68 -5.92 -4.86
N ASP A 81 -1.89 -5.36 -3.93
CA ASP A 81 -0.80 -4.39 -4.19
C ASP A 81 0.40 -5.02 -4.89
N ALA A 82 0.74 -6.24 -4.51
CA ALA A 82 1.74 -6.98 -5.25
C ALA A 82 1.23 -7.32 -6.66
N LEU A 83 -0.06 -7.66 -6.76
CA LEU A 83 -0.67 -8.10 -8.03
C LEU A 83 -0.78 -6.97 -9.06
N ASP A 84 -1.28 -5.79 -8.71
CA ASP A 84 -1.45 -4.70 -9.67
C ASP A 84 -0.10 -4.12 -10.11
N GLY A 85 0.85 -3.97 -9.19
CA GLY A 85 2.22 -3.56 -9.50
C GLY A 85 2.91 -4.54 -10.45
N SER A 86 2.84 -5.85 -10.17
CA SER A 86 3.39 -6.87 -11.08
C SER A 86 2.65 -6.90 -12.42
N LEU A 87 1.33 -6.73 -12.43
CA LEU A 87 0.52 -6.68 -13.65
C LEU A 87 0.91 -5.49 -14.53
N ALA A 88 1.07 -4.31 -13.93
CA ALA A 88 1.47 -3.09 -14.63
C ALA A 88 2.86 -3.25 -15.25
N ARG A 89 3.83 -3.77 -14.49
CA ARG A 89 5.22 -3.92 -14.94
C ARG A 89 5.39 -4.99 -16.01
N THR A 90 4.76 -6.15 -15.84
CA THR A 90 4.93 -7.28 -16.78
C THR A 90 4.16 -7.11 -18.09
N LYS A 91 3.09 -6.31 -18.10
CA LYS A 91 2.29 -6.04 -19.30
C LYS A 91 2.54 -4.67 -19.92
N ASN A 92 3.53 -3.90 -19.44
CA ASN A 92 3.77 -2.52 -19.86
C ASN A 92 2.50 -1.65 -19.79
N MET A 93 1.71 -1.84 -18.73
CA MET A 93 0.47 -1.12 -18.46
C MET A 93 0.66 -0.09 -17.34
N VAL A 94 1.85 0.51 -17.25
CA VAL A 94 2.15 1.54 -16.24
C VAL A 94 1.50 2.85 -16.68
N THR A 95 0.72 3.49 -15.80
CA THR A 95 0.07 4.78 -16.08
C THR A 95 0.49 5.82 -15.06
N LYS A 96 0.51 7.11 -15.42
CA LYS A 96 0.80 8.18 -14.46
C LYS A 96 -0.24 8.24 -13.35
N PHE A 97 -1.50 7.97 -13.70
CA PHE A 97 -2.60 7.85 -12.75
C PHE A 97 -2.31 6.76 -11.71
N GLY A 98 -2.00 5.53 -12.15
CA GLY A 98 -1.68 4.42 -11.25
C GLY A 98 -0.50 4.75 -10.34
N MET A 99 0.60 5.25 -10.90
CA MET A 99 1.77 5.63 -10.10
C MET A 99 1.50 6.69 -9.02
N MET A 100 0.47 7.53 -9.18
CA MET A 100 0.04 8.49 -8.15
C MET A 100 -0.98 7.89 -7.17
N PHE A 101 -1.90 7.06 -7.66
CA PHE A 101 -3.02 6.54 -6.88
C PHE A 101 -2.65 5.30 -6.06
N ASP A 102 -1.75 4.44 -6.54
CA ASP A 102 -1.32 3.23 -5.84
C ASP A 102 -0.70 3.58 -4.46
N PRO A 103 0.29 4.50 -4.35
CA PRO A 103 0.86 4.86 -3.06
C PRO A 103 -0.13 5.54 -2.10
N LEU A 104 -1.22 6.11 -2.62
CA LEU A 104 -2.30 6.67 -1.81
C LEU A 104 -3.19 5.55 -1.27
N ALA A 105 -3.58 4.61 -2.13
CA ALA A 105 -4.40 3.46 -1.76
C ALA A 105 -3.72 2.58 -0.70
N ASP A 106 -2.40 2.37 -0.82
CA ASP A 106 -1.62 1.60 0.15
C ASP A 106 -1.61 2.24 1.53
N LYS A 107 -1.37 3.55 1.55
CA LYS A 107 -1.33 4.32 2.81
C LYS A 107 -2.70 4.47 3.44
N LEU A 108 -3.78 4.45 2.65
CA LEU A 108 -5.13 4.36 3.19
C LEU A 108 -5.33 3.03 3.93
N LEU A 109 -4.96 1.90 3.31
CA LEU A 109 -5.10 0.59 3.95
C LEU A 109 -4.27 0.51 5.24
N ILE A 110 -2.98 0.84 5.19
CA ILE A 110 -2.11 0.81 6.38
C ILE A 110 -2.57 1.85 7.42
N GLY A 111 -2.90 3.06 7.00
CA GLY A 111 -3.38 4.12 7.89
C GLY A 111 -4.62 3.71 8.67
N THR A 112 -5.58 3.05 8.03
CA THR A 112 -6.77 2.51 8.72
C THR A 112 -6.41 1.46 9.77
N MET A 113 -5.45 0.57 9.48
CA MET A 113 -4.99 -0.44 10.44
C MET A 113 -4.21 0.18 11.60
N VAL A 114 -3.42 1.22 11.34
CA VAL A 114 -2.72 1.97 12.40
C VAL A 114 -3.73 2.64 13.32
N LEU A 115 -4.76 3.30 12.76
CA LEU A 115 -5.81 3.94 13.55
C LEU A 115 -6.56 2.96 14.46
N LEU A 116 -6.89 1.77 13.97
CA LEU A 116 -7.68 0.79 14.72
C LEU A 116 -6.85 -0.10 15.65
N LEU A 117 -5.68 -0.54 15.23
CA LEU A 117 -4.89 -1.54 15.95
C LEU A 117 -3.76 -0.91 16.75
N VAL A 118 -3.05 0.06 16.18
CA VAL A 118 -1.86 0.61 16.85
C VAL A 118 -2.27 1.51 18.03
N PHE A 119 -3.28 2.36 17.85
CA PHE A 119 -3.78 3.20 18.95
C PHE A 119 -4.48 2.43 20.06
N GLU A 120 -5.03 1.25 19.75
CA GLU A 120 -5.73 0.40 20.74
C GLU A 120 -4.75 -0.47 21.53
N TYR A 121 -3.79 -1.13 20.86
CA TYR A 121 -2.96 -2.17 21.47
C TYR A 121 -1.53 -1.74 21.80
N PHE A 122 -1.10 -0.55 21.37
CA PHE A 122 0.28 -0.08 21.53
C PHE A 122 0.33 1.34 22.12
N ASN A 123 1.54 1.81 22.38
CA ASN A 123 1.76 3.18 22.80
C ASN A 123 1.27 4.17 21.71
N PRO A 124 0.42 5.17 22.02
CA PRO A 124 -0.08 6.14 21.05
C PRO A 124 1.02 6.90 20.29
N PHE A 125 2.20 7.11 20.88
CA PHE A 125 3.34 7.73 20.20
C PHE A 125 3.80 6.90 18.99
N LEU A 126 3.72 5.57 19.06
CA LEU A 126 4.04 4.70 17.92
C LEU A 126 3.08 4.96 16.76
N GLY A 127 1.78 5.01 17.03
CA GLY A 127 0.75 5.30 16.04
C GLY A 127 0.91 6.68 15.41
N LEU A 128 1.16 7.70 16.24
CA LEU A 128 1.43 9.06 15.79
C LEU A 128 2.67 9.15 14.91
N MET A 129 3.79 8.49 15.26
CA MET A 129 5.00 8.47 14.43
C MET A 129 4.74 7.83 13.07
N ILE A 130 4.08 6.68 13.04
CA ILE A 130 3.77 5.98 11.78
C ILE A 130 2.89 6.86 10.88
N LEU A 131 1.78 7.37 11.41
CA LEU A 131 0.87 8.23 10.64
C LEU A 131 1.55 9.51 10.15
N SER A 132 2.36 10.16 11.00
CA SER A 132 3.08 11.37 10.62
C SER A 132 4.03 11.12 9.46
N LEU A 133 4.73 9.98 9.48
CA LEU A 133 5.61 9.58 8.37
C LEU A 133 4.80 9.28 7.11
N GLU A 134 3.68 8.55 7.18
CA GLU A 134 2.83 8.30 6.00
C GLU A 134 2.34 9.59 5.35
N ILE A 135 1.86 10.53 6.17
CA ILE A 135 1.41 11.85 5.70
C ILE A 135 2.58 12.60 5.08
N ALA A 136 3.76 12.61 5.70
CA ALA A 136 4.95 13.23 5.14
C ALA A 136 5.32 12.66 3.77
N PHE A 137 5.28 11.34 3.59
CA PHE A 137 5.53 10.70 2.29
C PHE A 137 4.48 11.06 1.23
N ILE A 138 3.20 11.21 1.61
CA ILE A 138 2.15 11.68 0.68
C ILE A 138 2.45 13.12 0.25
N LEU A 139 2.74 14.00 1.21
CA LEU A 139 3.03 15.42 0.95
C LEU A 139 4.26 15.59 0.06
N ILE A 140 5.36 14.90 0.37
CA ILE A 140 6.59 14.93 -0.44
C ILE A 140 6.31 14.42 -1.86
N GLY A 141 5.56 13.32 -2.00
CA GLY A 141 5.18 12.79 -3.30
C GLY A 141 4.34 13.78 -4.12
N PHE A 142 3.36 14.43 -3.46
CA PHE A 142 2.50 15.43 -4.08
C PHE A 142 3.29 16.67 -4.54
N VAL A 143 4.13 17.23 -3.65
CA VAL A 143 5.00 18.38 -3.96
C VAL A 143 5.97 18.04 -5.09
N SER A 144 6.59 16.85 -5.06
CA SER A 144 7.49 16.40 -6.13
C SER A 144 6.79 16.33 -7.48
N SER A 145 5.57 15.77 -7.51
CA SER A 145 4.76 15.67 -8.72
C SER A 145 4.35 17.03 -9.27
N TYR A 146 4.02 17.99 -8.40
CA TYR A 146 3.59 19.33 -8.81
C TYR A 146 4.77 20.21 -9.27
N THR A 147 5.85 20.25 -8.49
CA THR A 147 6.99 21.15 -8.70
C THR A 147 7.93 20.64 -9.80
N PHE A 148 8.28 19.36 -9.78
CA PHE A 148 9.30 18.82 -10.68
C PHE A 148 8.71 18.06 -11.86
N LYS A 149 7.39 17.87 -11.92
CA LYS A 149 6.69 17.01 -12.89
C LYS A 149 7.27 15.59 -12.95
N THR A 150 7.96 15.16 -11.89
CA THR A 150 8.52 13.83 -11.76
C THR A 150 7.67 13.01 -10.81
N ILE A 151 7.24 11.84 -11.28
CA ILE A 151 6.62 10.84 -10.43
C ILE A 151 7.76 10.01 -9.86
N ARG A 152 8.18 10.32 -8.64
CA ARG A 152 9.26 9.57 -7.95
C ARG A 152 8.75 8.16 -7.65
N MET A 153 9.37 7.17 -8.26
CA MET A 153 9.14 5.76 -7.92
C MET A 153 9.69 5.45 -6.52
N ALA A 154 9.03 4.55 -5.80
CA ALA A 154 9.45 4.14 -4.46
C ALA A 154 10.85 3.52 -4.49
N ASN A 155 11.75 4.03 -3.64
CA ASN A 155 13.09 3.49 -3.45
C ASN A 155 13.04 2.15 -2.68
N VAL A 156 14.18 1.47 -2.61
CA VAL A 156 14.30 0.18 -1.91
C VAL A 156 13.91 0.31 -0.43
N TRP A 157 14.33 1.40 0.23
CA TRP A 157 14.03 1.66 1.64
C TRP A 157 12.54 1.83 1.93
N GLY A 158 11.81 2.55 1.07
CA GLY A 158 10.36 2.72 1.13
C GLY A 158 9.63 1.40 0.90
N LYS A 159 10.09 0.55 -0.03
CA LYS A 159 9.54 -0.80 -0.22
C LYS A 159 9.75 -1.68 1.01
N ILE A 160 10.94 -1.66 1.62
CA ILE A 160 11.22 -2.43 2.84
C ILE A 160 10.34 -1.94 4.00
N LYS A 161 10.23 -0.62 4.20
CA LYS A 161 9.32 -0.02 5.19
C LYS A 161 7.89 -0.56 5.01
N MET A 162 7.35 -0.51 3.79
CA MET A 162 5.97 -0.96 3.53
C MET A 162 5.80 -2.45 3.83
N LEU A 163 6.77 -3.28 3.43
CA LEU A 163 6.77 -4.71 3.75
C LEU A 163 6.76 -4.96 5.26
N LEU A 164 7.57 -4.22 6.02
CA LEU A 164 7.60 -4.30 7.48
C LEU A 164 6.28 -3.86 8.11
N GLN A 165 5.64 -2.79 7.63
CA GLN A 165 4.34 -2.35 8.15
C GLN A 165 3.23 -3.35 7.88
N VAL A 166 3.12 -3.89 6.66
CA VAL A 166 2.15 -4.96 6.34
C VAL A 166 2.40 -6.17 7.26
N THR A 167 3.66 -6.56 7.43
CA THR A 167 4.04 -7.67 8.30
C THR A 167 3.66 -7.40 9.76
N ALA A 168 3.94 -6.21 10.28
CA ALA A 168 3.61 -5.82 11.64
C ALA A 168 2.10 -5.84 11.90
N VAL A 169 1.28 -5.40 10.94
CA VAL A 169 -0.18 -5.51 11.01
C VAL A 169 -0.63 -6.97 11.03
N CYS A 170 -0.08 -7.83 10.16
CA CYS A 170 -0.36 -9.27 10.17
C CYS A 170 -0.02 -9.92 11.52
N VAL A 171 1.17 -9.61 12.08
CA VAL A 171 1.58 -10.13 13.39
C VAL A 171 0.67 -9.60 14.49
N THR A 172 0.26 -8.33 14.44
CA THR A 172 -0.69 -7.73 15.39
C THR A 172 -2.03 -8.47 15.37
N LEU A 173 -2.60 -8.69 14.19
CA LEU A 173 -3.86 -9.44 14.04
C LEU A 173 -3.74 -10.87 14.55
N LEU A 174 -2.60 -11.54 14.29
CA LEU A 174 -2.32 -12.87 14.82
C LEU A 174 -2.16 -12.86 16.34
N ALA A 175 -1.52 -11.84 16.89
CA ALA A 175 -1.34 -11.66 18.33
C ALA A 175 -2.68 -11.51 19.05
N ILE A 176 -3.60 -10.72 18.48
CA ILE A 176 -4.98 -10.57 18.98
C ILE A 176 -5.72 -11.90 18.91
N PHE A 177 -5.64 -12.61 17.77
CA PHE A 177 -6.30 -13.90 17.59
C PHE A 177 -5.84 -14.97 18.59
N LEU A 178 -4.53 -15.03 18.86
CA LEU A 178 -3.93 -15.98 19.80
C LEU A 178 -3.90 -15.46 21.24
N SER A 179 -4.34 -14.22 21.48
CA SER A 179 -4.21 -13.52 22.77
C SER A 179 -2.79 -13.59 23.35
N SER A 180 -1.78 -13.40 22.49
CA SER A 180 -0.36 -13.53 22.85
C SER A 180 0.33 -12.16 22.98
N PRO A 181 0.72 -11.74 24.20
CA PRO A 181 1.46 -10.50 24.41
C PRO A 181 2.85 -10.49 23.76
N GLU A 182 3.49 -11.65 23.63
CA GLU A 182 4.81 -11.78 23.00
C GLU A 182 4.77 -11.40 21.52
N LEU A 183 3.70 -11.80 20.82
CA LEU A 183 3.49 -11.42 19.42
C LEU A 183 3.18 -9.93 19.27
N LEU A 184 2.50 -9.29 20.23
CA LEU A 184 2.34 -7.84 20.24
C LEU A 184 3.70 -7.14 20.40
N ASN A 185 4.54 -7.60 21.32
CA ASN A 185 5.90 -7.05 21.48
C ASN A 185 6.72 -7.21 20.19
N LEU A 186 6.63 -8.38 19.53
CA LEU A 186 7.28 -8.60 18.24
C LEU A 186 6.76 -7.61 17.18
N ALA A 187 5.45 -7.41 17.08
CA ALA A 187 4.86 -6.45 16.16
C ALA A 187 5.35 -5.01 16.43
N ALA A 188 5.48 -4.61 17.70
CA ALA A 188 6.04 -3.30 18.08
C ALA A 188 7.47 -3.12 17.56
N TRP A 189 8.32 -4.15 17.70
CA TRP A 189 9.68 -4.12 17.15
C TRP A 189 9.70 -4.01 15.63
N ILE A 190 8.82 -4.74 14.93
CA ILE A 190 8.71 -4.67 13.47
C ILE A 190 8.25 -3.27 13.03
N PHE A 191 7.28 -2.67 13.73
CA PHE A 191 6.87 -1.27 13.49
C PHE A 191 8.02 -0.30 13.75
N GLY A 192 8.79 -0.48 14.83
CA GLY A 192 9.97 0.33 15.13
C GLY A 192 11.04 0.24 14.03
N LEU A 193 11.31 -0.96 13.51
CA LEU A 193 12.18 -1.15 12.36
C LEU A 193 11.62 -0.44 11.12
N ALA A 194 10.32 -0.56 10.86
CA ALA A 194 9.68 0.13 9.74
C ALA A 194 9.86 1.65 9.81
N ILE A 195 9.73 2.24 11.01
CA ILE A 195 10.02 3.67 11.25
C ILE A 195 11.49 3.98 10.93
N GLY A 196 12.43 3.16 11.37
CA GLY A 196 13.86 3.34 11.05
C GLY A 196 14.11 3.37 9.54
N PHE A 197 13.57 2.40 8.80
CA PHE A 197 13.65 2.35 7.33
C PHE A 197 12.93 3.53 6.66
N ALA A 198 11.81 3.98 7.22
CA ALA A 198 11.09 5.16 6.74
C ALA A 198 11.95 6.42 6.87
N VAL A 199 12.59 6.62 8.01
CA VAL A 199 13.48 7.75 8.27
C VAL A 199 14.70 7.70 7.34
N VAL A 200 15.34 6.55 7.18
CA VAL A 200 16.44 6.38 6.20
C VAL A 200 15.97 6.71 4.79
N SER A 201 14.78 6.25 4.39
CA SER A 201 14.20 6.58 3.09
C SER A 201 13.99 8.09 2.91
N LEU A 202 13.56 8.81 3.96
CA LEU A 202 13.39 10.26 3.93
C LEU A 202 14.73 10.99 3.85
N PHE A 203 15.78 10.55 4.56
CA PHE A 203 17.07 11.24 4.49
C PHE A 203 17.84 10.93 3.22
N ALA A 204 17.83 9.67 2.79
CA ALA A 204 18.58 9.27 1.61
C ALA A 204 17.98 9.86 0.33
N HIS A 205 16.66 10.12 0.28
CA HIS A 205 15.96 10.45 -0.96
C HIS A 205 14.81 11.46 -0.78
N GLY A 206 14.51 11.94 0.44
CA GLY A 206 13.36 12.80 0.76
C GLY A 206 13.67 14.30 0.87
N ILE A 207 14.84 14.73 0.40
CA ILE A 207 15.12 16.10 -0.04
C ILE A 207 15.51 16.04 -1.52
#